data_AF-A0A8T4KJJ6-F1
#
_entry.id   AF-A0A8T4KJJ6-F1
#
_cell.length_a   1.000
_cell.length_b   1.000
_cell.length_c   1.000
_cell.angle_alpha   90.00
_cell.angle_beta   90.00
_cell.angle_gamma   90.00
#
_symmetry.space_group_name_H-M   'P 1'
#
loop_
_entity.id
_entity.type
_entity.pdbx_description
1 polymer ?
#
loop_
_entity_poly.entity_id
_entity_poly.type
_entity_poly.pdbx_seq_one_letter_code
_entity_poly.pdbx_strand_id
1 'polypeptide(L)'
;MKKPFIAVFFALALYLMLSFGGEAAIHAAAGGAAAPGLNESGKNASLGSMISVVTKNGMTLEKGAVRNNGNGTIAINSVTIGGSKINVSMRLGPGEFAQYAIVGGFIIMPQGYSVINEKETSYFPSSEKLSIRLSSGSPESIVVVIPKSAAPLLVKSSSNIRWALDRETSRILISSDAGGIGNNTEIYFGRASHGQVFIEDTEKAETLQYRNLNAAAVLEKSNATLTRLLENETSLEDAIAQSNALLADAADSLAAGESAIAESSIKLSEARLKAAATREFRPEMLAFMLLLAGATIYVTFIRRDTK
;
A
#
# COMPACT_ATOMS: atom_id res chain seq x y z
N MET A 1 28.30 25.63 -18.87
CA MET A 1 27.13 25.11 -19.63
C MET A 1 26.26 24.28 -18.67
N LYS A 2 25.20 24.84 -18.06
CA LYS A 2 24.38 24.16 -17.05
C LYS A 2 22.89 24.54 -17.13
N LYS A 3 22.32 24.60 -18.34
CA LYS A 3 20.91 24.95 -18.56
C LYS A 3 20.02 23.91 -19.29
N PRO A 4 20.52 22.87 -20.00
CA PRO A 4 19.62 21.90 -20.63
C PRO A 4 19.13 20.80 -19.67
N PHE A 5 19.79 20.55 -18.54
CA PHE A 5 19.44 19.45 -17.64
C PHE A 5 18.12 19.66 -16.88
N ILE A 6 17.78 20.90 -16.54
CA ILE A 6 16.55 21.22 -15.78
C ILE A 6 15.30 21.07 -16.67
N ALA A 7 15.40 21.40 -17.96
CA ALA A 7 14.29 21.25 -18.90
C ALA A 7 13.96 19.78 -19.18
N VAL A 8 14.99 18.91 -19.28
CA VAL A 8 14.80 17.47 -19.45
C VAL A 8 14.21 16.84 -18.19
N PHE A 9 14.63 17.28 -17.00
CA PHE A 9 14.08 16.79 -15.73
C PHE A 9 12.60 17.19 -15.53
N PHE A 10 12.22 18.42 -15.93
CA PHE A 10 10.83 18.86 -15.89
C PHE A 10 9.95 18.14 -16.92
N ALA A 11 10.46 17.87 -18.12
CA ALA A 11 9.75 17.09 -19.13
C ALA A 11 9.54 15.63 -18.67
N LEU A 12 10.55 15.03 -18.00
CA LEU A 12 10.46 13.69 -17.45
C LEU A 12 9.47 13.61 -16.26
N ALA A 13 9.46 14.61 -15.38
CA ALA A 13 8.52 14.70 -14.27
C ALA A 13 7.08 14.95 -14.73
N LEU A 14 6.88 15.77 -15.77
CA LEU A 14 5.56 16.01 -16.38
C LEU A 14 5.05 14.77 -17.13
N TYR A 15 5.95 14.04 -17.82
CA TYR A 15 5.62 12.77 -18.47
C TYR A 15 5.26 11.69 -17.45
N LEU A 16 5.98 11.58 -16.32
CA LEU A 16 5.63 10.68 -15.21
C LEU A 16 4.29 11.04 -14.56
N MET A 17 4.00 12.33 -14.36
CA MET A 17 2.70 12.77 -13.83
C MET A 17 1.54 12.49 -14.78
N LEU A 18 1.75 12.61 -16.10
CA LEU A 18 0.73 12.31 -17.12
C LEU A 18 0.57 10.80 -17.38
N SER A 19 1.63 10.01 -17.19
CA SER A 19 1.60 8.55 -17.40
C SER A 19 0.96 7.78 -16.24
N PHE A 20 0.99 8.34 -15.02
CA PHE A 20 0.32 7.74 -13.84
C PHE A 20 -1.04 8.38 -13.49
N GLY A 21 -1.49 9.37 -14.27
CA GLY A 21 -2.79 10.03 -14.07
C GLY A 21 -3.97 9.39 -14.83
N GLY A 22 -3.72 8.35 -15.63
CA GLY A 22 -4.66 7.86 -16.65
C GLY A 22 -5.55 6.66 -16.30
N GLU A 23 -5.30 5.93 -15.20
CA GLU A 23 -6.01 4.65 -14.93
C GLU A 23 -6.92 4.67 -13.70
N ALA A 24 -7.31 5.85 -13.24
CA ALA A 24 -8.36 6.03 -12.23
C ALA A 24 -9.65 6.58 -12.85
N ALA A 25 -10.12 5.96 -13.92
CA ALA A 25 -11.40 6.30 -14.55
C ALA A 25 -12.23 5.03 -14.84
N ILE A 26 -12.40 4.18 -13.84
CA ILE A 26 -13.47 3.18 -13.83
C ILE A 26 -14.26 3.37 -12.53
N HIS A 27 -15.49 3.89 -12.69
CA HIS A 27 -16.53 4.16 -11.68
C HIS A 27 -16.31 5.31 -10.70
N ALA A 28 -16.19 6.53 -11.25
CA ALA A 28 -16.63 7.73 -10.52
C ALA A 28 -18.17 7.81 -10.53
N ALA A 29 -18.78 7.33 -9.44
CA ALA A 29 -20.07 7.81 -8.97
C ALA A 29 -20.01 7.99 -7.44
N ALA A 30 -18.99 8.70 -6.97
CA ALA A 30 -18.96 9.22 -5.61
C ALA A 30 -19.76 10.53 -5.60
N GLY A 31 -21.08 10.42 -5.48
CA GLY A 31 -21.88 11.53 -4.98
C GLY A 31 -21.36 11.86 -3.59
N GLY A 32 -20.92 13.11 -3.38
CA GLY A 32 -20.39 13.57 -2.10
C GLY A 32 -21.35 13.21 -0.97
N ALA A 33 -21.00 12.16 -0.23
CA ALA A 33 -21.78 11.70 0.91
C ALA A 33 -21.67 12.77 1.99
N ALA A 34 -22.82 13.35 2.36
CA ALA A 34 -22.88 14.23 3.52
C ALA A 34 -22.29 13.50 4.74
N ALA A 35 -21.49 14.21 5.54
CA ALA A 35 -20.87 13.65 6.73
C ALA A 35 -21.95 12.96 7.60
N PRO A 36 -21.67 11.76 8.14
CA PRO A 36 -22.64 11.07 9.00
C PRO A 36 -22.98 11.95 10.22
N GLY A 37 -24.23 11.93 10.65
CA GLY A 37 -24.73 12.77 11.74
C GLY A 37 -25.65 11.99 12.67
N LEU A 38 -25.67 12.35 13.95
CA LEU A 38 -26.54 11.75 14.95
C LEU A 38 -27.67 12.74 15.30
N ASN A 39 -28.88 12.22 15.48
CA ASN A 39 -29.99 12.98 16.05
C ASN A 39 -30.31 12.34 17.40
N GLU A 40 -29.68 12.85 18.46
CA GLU A 40 -29.66 12.23 19.78
C GLU A 40 -30.71 12.83 20.73
N SER A 41 -31.33 11.93 21.50
CA SER A 41 -31.87 12.24 22.83
C SER A 41 -30.78 11.99 23.87
N GLY A 42 -29.73 12.82 23.91
CA GLY A 42 -28.70 12.80 24.97
C GLY A 42 -27.26 12.79 24.45
N LYS A 43 -26.48 13.81 24.82
CA LYS A 43 -25.18 14.29 24.31
C LYS A 43 -23.97 13.31 24.29
N ASN A 44 -24.17 11.99 24.36
CA ASN A 44 -23.13 11.03 24.73
C ASN A 44 -22.85 9.94 23.68
N ALA A 45 -23.49 9.94 22.50
CA ALA A 45 -23.07 9.07 21.41
C ALA A 45 -22.17 9.81 20.41
N SER A 46 -21.36 9.01 19.72
CA SER A 46 -20.45 9.50 18.69
C SER A 46 -20.37 8.54 17.53
N LEU A 47 -20.06 9.08 16.36
CA LEU A 47 -19.69 8.29 15.20
C LEU A 47 -18.19 8.03 15.27
N GLY A 48 -17.81 6.75 15.31
CA GLY A 48 -16.42 6.33 15.19
C GLY A 48 -15.86 6.64 13.81
N SER A 49 -14.54 6.59 13.69
CA SER A 49 -13.86 6.74 12.40
C SER A 49 -14.32 5.68 11.40
N MET A 50 -14.50 6.12 10.15
CA MET A 50 -14.85 5.24 9.05
C MET A 50 -13.58 4.56 8.52
N ILE A 51 -13.67 3.26 8.27
CA ILE A 51 -12.63 2.49 7.59
C ILE A 51 -13.11 2.12 6.19
N SER A 52 -12.21 2.13 5.21
CA SER A 52 -12.50 1.74 3.83
C SER A 52 -11.74 0.45 3.50
N VAL A 53 -12.46 -0.55 2.98
CA VAL A 53 -11.92 -1.88 2.70
C VAL A 53 -12.40 -2.33 1.33
N VAL A 54 -11.51 -2.97 0.56
CA VAL A 54 -11.86 -3.57 -0.72
C VAL A 54 -12.42 -4.98 -0.49
N THR A 55 -13.64 -5.21 -0.96
CA THR A 55 -14.37 -6.48 -0.83
C THR A 55 -13.88 -7.54 -1.82
N LYS A 56 -14.38 -8.78 -1.69
CA LYS A 56 -13.95 -9.92 -2.53
C LYS A 56 -14.12 -9.76 -4.04
N ASN A 57 -15.01 -8.88 -4.50
CA ASN A 57 -15.22 -8.56 -5.91
C ASN A 57 -14.66 -7.18 -6.31
N GLY A 58 -13.81 -6.58 -5.47
CA GLY A 58 -13.12 -5.32 -5.80
C GLY A 58 -13.91 -4.05 -5.50
N MET A 59 -15.14 -4.17 -4.97
CA MET A 59 -15.89 -3.01 -4.54
C MET A 59 -15.39 -2.44 -3.22
N THR A 60 -15.43 -1.12 -3.09
CA THR A 60 -15.16 -0.43 -1.83
C THR A 60 -16.34 -0.58 -0.87
N LEU A 61 -16.06 -1.04 0.34
CA LEU A 61 -16.96 -1.04 1.48
C LEU A 61 -16.42 -0.08 2.54
N GLU A 62 -17.25 0.88 2.92
CA GLU A 62 -16.99 1.80 4.01
C GLU A 62 -17.72 1.32 5.27
N LYS A 63 -17.02 1.17 6.38
CA LYS A 63 -17.59 0.70 7.65
C LYS A 63 -17.35 1.72 8.76
N GLY A 64 -18.37 1.97 9.56
CA GLY A 64 -18.27 2.80 10.76
C GLY A 64 -19.05 2.20 11.92
N ALA A 65 -19.03 2.89 13.06
CA ALA A 65 -19.79 2.50 14.24
C ALA A 65 -20.37 3.72 14.95
N VAL A 66 -21.55 3.54 15.53
CA VAL A 66 -22.12 4.45 16.53
C VAL A 66 -21.76 3.89 17.90
N ARG A 67 -21.12 4.70 18.74
CA ARG A 67 -20.61 4.29 20.06
C ARG A 67 -21.23 5.14 21.16
N ASN A 68 -21.58 4.50 22.28
CA ASN A 68 -21.90 5.20 23.51
C ASN A 68 -20.61 5.47 24.31
N ASN A 69 -20.21 6.74 24.39
CA ASN A 69 -19.03 7.16 25.15
C ASN A 69 -19.39 7.58 26.59
N GLY A 70 -20.67 7.55 26.95
CA GLY A 70 -21.14 7.91 28.28
C GLY A 70 -21.19 6.72 29.24
N ASN A 71 -21.41 7.03 30.52
CA ASN A 71 -21.49 6.05 31.59
C ASN A 71 -22.91 5.48 31.81
N GLY A 72 -23.88 5.87 30.98
CA GLY A 72 -25.28 5.44 31.09
C GLY A 72 -25.82 4.94 29.76
N THR A 73 -26.92 4.18 29.80
CA THR A 73 -27.57 3.67 28.58
C THR A 73 -28.20 4.82 27.79
N ILE A 74 -27.95 4.86 26.48
CA ILE A 74 -28.54 5.82 25.55
C ILE A 74 -29.55 5.12 24.63
N ALA A 75 -30.62 5.82 24.28
CA ALA A 75 -31.57 5.38 23.26
C ALA A 75 -31.29 6.12 21.95
N ILE A 76 -31.12 5.38 20.86
CA ILE A 76 -30.88 5.92 19.53
C ILE A 76 -32.12 5.62 18.69
N ASN A 77 -32.80 6.69 18.28
CA ASN A 77 -34.03 6.64 17.48
C ASN A 77 -33.76 6.79 15.97
N SER A 78 -32.65 7.42 15.61
CA SER A 78 -32.22 7.51 14.22
C SER A 78 -30.74 7.83 14.08
N VAL A 79 -30.13 7.35 13.01
CA VAL A 79 -28.75 7.66 12.62
C VAL A 79 -28.77 8.19 11.19
N THR A 80 -28.05 9.27 10.90
CA THR A 80 -27.88 9.78 9.54
C THR A 80 -26.56 9.28 8.98
N ILE A 81 -26.61 8.49 7.91
CA ILE A 81 -25.44 7.86 7.27
C ILE A 81 -25.52 8.15 5.78
N GLY A 82 -24.46 8.69 5.18
CA GLY A 82 -24.44 9.02 3.75
C GLY A 82 -25.59 9.94 3.32
N GLY A 83 -25.96 10.91 4.16
CA GLY A 83 -27.11 11.80 3.93
C GLY A 83 -28.51 11.16 4.11
N SER A 84 -28.59 9.87 4.38
CA SER A 84 -29.84 9.17 4.64
C SER A 84 -30.08 9.05 6.14
N LYS A 85 -31.18 9.64 6.64
CA LYS A 85 -31.69 9.32 7.98
C LYS A 85 -32.11 7.85 7.98
N ILE A 86 -31.77 7.10 9.01
CA ILE A 86 -32.13 5.70 9.21
C ILE A 86 -32.80 5.64 10.58
N ASN A 87 -34.10 5.34 10.62
CA ASN A 87 -34.78 5.16 11.88
C ASN A 87 -34.35 3.81 12.45
N VAL A 88 -33.87 3.86 13.68
CA VAL A 88 -33.44 2.68 14.43
C VAL A 88 -34.07 2.77 15.82
N SER A 89 -34.42 1.65 16.42
CA SER A 89 -34.94 1.64 17.79
C SER A 89 -34.00 0.80 18.64
N MET A 90 -32.81 1.34 18.90
CA MET A 90 -31.76 0.63 19.62
C MET A 90 -31.38 1.34 20.92
N ARG A 91 -30.91 0.55 21.88
CA ARG A 91 -30.32 1.03 23.13
C ARG A 91 -28.87 0.59 23.18
N LEU A 92 -27.97 1.50 23.53
CA LEU A 92 -26.56 1.22 23.74
C LEU A 92 -26.21 1.52 25.20
N GLY A 93 -25.78 0.52 25.94
CA GLY A 93 -25.18 0.64 27.26
C GLY A 93 -23.77 1.26 27.20
N PRO A 94 -23.11 1.44 28.35
CA PRO A 94 -21.79 2.08 28.43
C PRO A 94 -20.72 1.30 27.65
N GLY A 95 -20.00 1.97 26.74
CA GLY A 95 -18.95 1.36 25.92
C GLY A 95 -19.44 0.47 24.76
N GLU A 96 -20.76 0.33 24.63
CA GLU A 96 -21.38 -0.49 23.60
C GLU A 96 -21.46 0.25 22.24
N PHE A 97 -21.58 -0.50 21.14
CA PHE A 97 -21.59 0.06 19.79
C PHE A 97 -22.54 -0.67 18.83
N ALA A 98 -22.99 0.03 17.79
CA ALA A 98 -23.68 -0.54 16.64
C ALA A 98 -22.88 -0.23 15.36
N GLN A 99 -22.66 -1.23 14.52
CA GLN A 99 -21.94 -1.05 13.25
C GLN A 99 -22.88 -0.70 12.10
N TYR A 100 -22.32 -0.01 11.11
CA TYR A 100 -22.94 0.20 9.83
C TYR A 100 -21.90 0.05 8.72
N ALA A 101 -22.36 -0.31 7.52
CA ALA A 101 -21.54 -0.36 6.33
C ALA A 101 -22.24 0.27 5.13
N ILE A 102 -21.45 0.82 4.21
CA ILE A 102 -21.89 1.38 2.93
C ILE A 102 -21.17 0.63 1.83
N VAL A 103 -21.91 0.06 0.88
CA VAL A 103 -21.35 -0.71 -0.24
C VAL A 103 -22.30 -0.62 -1.43
N GLY A 104 -21.81 -0.20 -2.60
CA GLY A 104 -22.63 -0.15 -3.82
C GLY A 104 -23.86 0.75 -3.76
N GLY A 105 -23.83 1.81 -2.94
CA GLY A 105 -24.99 2.67 -2.68
C GLY A 105 -25.99 2.11 -1.67
N PHE A 106 -25.77 0.91 -1.14
CA PHE A 106 -26.55 0.33 -0.04
C PHE A 106 -25.96 0.77 1.29
N ILE A 107 -26.82 1.06 2.27
CA ILE A 107 -26.41 1.27 3.67
C ILE A 107 -26.97 0.12 4.50
N ILE A 108 -26.11 -0.60 5.19
CA ILE A 108 -26.45 -1.78 5.99
C ILE A 108 -26.23 -1.43 7.46
N MET A 109 -27.25 -1.64 8.28
CA MET A 109 -27.18 -1.40 9.72
C MET A 109 -27.87 -2.53 10.49
N PRO A 110 -27.10 -3.53 10.96
CA PRO A 110 -27.57 -4.49 11.94
C PRO A 110 -27.95 -3.77 13.24
N GLN A 111 -29.14 -4.07 13.78
CA GLN A 111 -29.54 -3.56 15.08
C GLN A 111 -29.02 -4.48 16.19
N GLY A 112 -28.20 -3.92 17.07
CA GLY A 112 -27.53 -4.63 18.17
C GLY A 112 -26.02 -4.81 17.96
N TYR A 113 -25.39 -5.65 18.79
CA TYR A 113 -23.93 -5.85 18.87
C TYR A 113 -23.37 -6.78 17.80
N SER A 114 -23.77 -6.55 16.54
CA SER A 114 -23.30 -7.36 15.43
C SER A 114 -22.12 -6.71 14.71
N VAL A 115 -21.18 -7.54 14.29
CA VAL A 115 -19.99 -7.11 13.57
C VAL A 115 -20.10 -7.52 12.11
N ILE A 116 -20.02 -6.53 11.22
CA ILE A 116 -20.04 -6.75 9.77
C ILE A 116 -18.66 -7.27 9.34
N ASN A 117 -18.65 -8.40 8.63
CA ASN A 117 -17.46 -8.94 7.97
C ASN A 117 -17.24 -8.21 6.64
N GLU A 118 -16.29 -7.28 6.64
CA GLU A 118 -15.95 -6.42 5.50
C GLU A 118 -15.38 -7.16 4.29
N LYS A 119 -14.81 -8.36 4.48
CA LYS A 119 -14.21 -9.13 3.37
C LYS A 119 -15.26 -9.89 2.57
N GLU A 120 -16.33 -10.30 3.25
CA GLU A 120 -17.38 -11.17 2.70
C GLU A 120 -18.69 -10.44 2.40
N THR A 121 -18.92 -9.28 3.05
CA THR A 121 -20.05 -8.40 2.74
C THR A 121 -19.75 -7.65 1.45
N SER A 122 -20.56 -7.85 0.43
CA SER A 122 -20.42 -7.13 -0.84
C SER A 122 -21.70 -7.07 -1.64
N TYR A 123 -21.77 -6.12 -2.56
CA TYR A 123 -22.78 -6.06 -3.62
C TYR A 123 -22.16 -6.52 -4.93
N PHE A 124 -22.91 -7.30 -5.70
CA PHE A 124 -22.50 -7.85 -7.00
C PHE A 124 -23.37 -7.22 -8.10
N PRO A 125 -22.88 -6.20 -8.82
CA PRO A 125 -23.69 -5.48 -9.80
C PRO A 125 -24.21 -6.33 -10.95
N SER A 126 -23.47 -7.35 -11.41
CA SER A 126 -23.88 -8.15 -12.58
C SER A 126 -24.95 -9.19 -12.23
N SER A 127 -24.91 -9.69 -10.99
CA SER A 127 -25.96 -10.57 -10.45
C SER A 127 -27.06 -9.85 -9.67
N GLU A 128 -26.91 -8.54 -9.46
CA GLU A 128 -27.79 -7.69 -8.66
C GLU A 128 -28.07 -8.28 -7.27
N LYS A 129 -27.01 -8.80 -6.62
CA LYS A 129 -27.09 -9.43 -5.31
C LYS A 129 -26.31 -8.65 -4.25
N LEU A 130 -26.95 -8.34 -3.13
CA LEU A 130 -26.29 -7.87 -1.92
C LEU A 130 -26.09 -9.05 -0.95
N SER A 131 -24.84 -9.38 -0.64
CA SER A 131 -24.45 -10.37 0.37
C SER A 131 -24.02 -9.65 1.63
N ILE A 132 -24.73 -9.89 2.73
CA ILE A 132 -24.48 -9.34 4.06
C ILE A 132 -23.94 -10.46 4.96
N ARG A 133 -22.74 -10.25 5.49
CA ARG A 133 -22.04 -11.26 6.28
C ARG A 133 -21.66 -10.67 7.62
N LEU A 134 -22.06 -11.35 8.68
CA LEU A 134 -21.72 -10.98 10.05
C LEU A 134 -20.60 -11.91 10.56
N SER A 135 -19.53 -11.35 11.12
CA SER A 135 -18.47 -12.13 11.75
C SER A 135 -18.84 -12.55 13.18
N SER A 136 -19.73 -11.80 13.83
CA SER A 136 -20.26 -12.11 15.15
C SER A 136 -21.58 -11.37 15.42
N GLY A 137 -22.33 -11.87 16.40
CA GLY A 137 -23.64 -11.34 16.79
C GLY A 137 -24.79 -11.93 15.97
N SER A 138 -25.99 -11.87 16.53
CA SER A 138 -27.24 -12.30 15.88
C SER A 138 -28.26 -11.19 16.09
N PRO A 139 -28.29 -10.18 15.20
CA PRO A 139 -29.10 -8.99 15.41
C PRO A 139 -30.58 -9.36 15.31
N GLU A 140 -31.44 -8.71 16.10
CA GLU A 140 -32.89 -8.91 16.01
C GLU A 140 -33.43 -8.45 14.65
N SER A 141 -32.84 -7.38 14.11
CA SER A 141 -33.16 -6.84 12.80
C SER A 141 -31.94 -6.28 12.07
N ILE A 142 -31.99 -6.25 10.74
CA ILE A 142 -31.05 -5.54 9.88
C ILE A 142 -31.85 -4.55 9.06
N VAL A 143 -31.47 -3.27 9.13
CA VAL A 143 -32.03 -2.23 8.27
C VAL A 143 -31.09 -2.04 7.08
N VAL A 144 -31.63 -2.11 5.87
CA VAL A 144 -30.89 -1.84 4.64
C VAL A 144 -31.55 -0.68 3.91
N VAL A 145 -30.84 0.44 3.77
CA VAL A 145 -31.24 1.52 2.87
C VAL A 145 -30.81 1.12 1.47
N ILE A 146 -31.74 1.15 0.52
CA ILE A 146 -31.49 0.77 -0.87
C ILE A 146 -31.51 2.01 -1.77
N PRO A 147 -30.75 2.03 -2.88
CA PRO A 147 -30.91 3.04 -3.91
C PRO A 147 -32.35 3.07 -4.42
N LYS A 148 -32.90 4.26 -4.71
CA LYS A 148 -34.31 4.42 -5.16
C LYS A 148 -34.67 3.59 -6.41
N SER A 149 -33.67 3.25 -7.23
CA SER A 149 -33.82 2.44 -8.43
C SER A 149 -33.83 0.93 -8.17
N ALA A 150 -33.48 0.48 -6.96
CA ALA A 150 -33.41 -0.93 -6.60
C ALA A 150 -34.73 -1.40 -5.97
N ALA A 151 -35.30 -2.49 -6.50
CA ALA A 151 -36.48 -3.14 -5.93
C ALA A 151 -36.11 -4.57 -5.49
N PRO A 152 -36.18 -4.90 -4.20
CA PRO A 152 -35.87 -6.25 -3.72
C PRO A 152 -36.93 -7.23 -4.20
N LEU A 153 -36.49 -8.35 -4.75
CA LEU A 153 -37.34 -9.46 -5.17
C LEU A 153 -37.36 -10.56 -4.12
N LEU A 154 -36.23 -10.81 -3.48
CA LEU A 154 -36.07 -11.89 -2.52
C LEU A 154 -35.02 -11.53 -1.48
N VAL A 155 -35.31 -11.88 -0.22
CA VAL A 155 -34.33 -11.91 0.86
C VAL A 155 -34.23 -13.34 1.36
N LYS A 156 -33.01 -13.89 1.38
CA LYS A 156 -32.69 -15.18 1.97
C LYS A 156 -31.79 -14.95 3.18
N SER A 157 -31.95 -15.78 4.21
CA SER A 157 -31.02 -15.81 5.34
C SER A 157 -30.79 -17.26 5.76
N SER A 158 -29.71 -17.50 6.50
CA SER A 158 -29.46 -18.80 7.13
C SER A 158 -30.39 -19.08 8.32
N SER A 159 -31.20 -18.10 8.74
CA SER A 159 -32.24 -18.24 9.75
C SER A 159 -33.62 -17.90 9.17
N ASN A 160 -34.68 -18.28 9.89
CA ASN A 160 -36.03 -17.84 9.55
C ASN A 160 -36.16 -16.33 9.76
N ILE A 161 -36.52 -15.62 8.70
CA ILE A 161 -36.65 -14.16 8.69
C ILE A 161 -37.97 -13.74 8.08
N ARG A 162 -38.43 -12.56 8.49
CA ARG A 162 -39.39 -11.74 7.75
C ARG A 162 -38.68 -10.53 7.21
N TRP A 163 -39.18 -9.99 6.11
CA TRP A 163 -38.69 -8.72 5.61
C TRP A 163 -39.83 -7.90 5.03
N ALA A 164 -39.69 -6.58 5.13
CA ALA A 164 -40.64 -5.62 4.61
C ALA A 164 -39.90 -4.48 3.92
N LEU A 165 -40.42 -4.05 2.76
CA LEU A 165 -39.94 -2.87 2.05
C LEU A 165 -40.81 -1.67 2.40
N ASP A 166 -40.21 -0.67 3.03
CA ASP A 166 -40.75 0.68 3.10
C ASP A 166 -40.30 1.46 1.87
N ARG A 167 -41.25 1.69 0.95
CA ARG A 167 -41.01 2.42 -0.31
C ARG A 167 -40.83 3.92 -0.09
N GLU A 168 -41.44 4.50 0.95
CA GLU A 168 -41.35 5.94 1.21
C GLU A 168 -39.93 6.31 1.65
N THR A 169 -39.35 5.48 2.51
CA THR A 169 -37.99 5.70 3.01
C THR A 169 -36.91 4.94 2.23
N SER A 170 -37.29 4.12 1.24
CA SER A 170 -36.40 3.24 0.47
C SER A 170 -35.57 2.33 1.39
N ARG A 171 -36.26 1.63 2.30
CA ARG A 171 -35.63 0.76 3.31
C ARG A 171 -36.21 -0.63 3.32
N ILE A 172 -35.35 -1.61 3.48
CA ILE A 172 -35.72 -2.98 3.80
C ILE A 172 -35.47 -3.19 5.28
N LEU A 173 -36.51 -3.53 6.02
CA LEU A 173 -36.38 -4.05 7.38
C LEU A 173 -36.40 -5.57 7.29
N ILE A 174 -35.32 -6.20 7.74
CA ILE A 174 -35.21 -7.65 7.86
C ILE A 174 -35.25 -7.96 9.35
N SER A 175 -36.13 -8.85 9.81
CA SER A 175 -36.30 -9.19 11.22
C SER A 175 -36.33 -10.71 11.40
N SER A 176 -35.81 -11.20 12.52
CA SER A 176 -35.90 -12.62 12.86
C SER A 176 -37.22 -12.96 13.55
N ASP A 177 -37.76 -14.13 13.23
CA ASP A 177 -38.94 -14.69 13.92
C ASP A 177 -38.57 -15.50 15.17
N ALA A 178 -37.31 -15.90 15.32
CA ALA A 178 -36.85 -16.79 16.38
C ALA A 178 -35.37 -16.58 16.68
N GLY A 179 -35.05 -15.73 17.66
CA GLY A 179 -33.73 -15.69 18.31
C GLY A 179 -32.60 -14.96 17.58
N GLY A 180 -32.91 -14.13 16.58
CA GLY A 180 -31.93 -13.29 15.86
C GLY A 180 -31.69 -13.73 14.42
N ILE A 181 -31.10 -12.84 13.62
CA ILE A 181 -30.79 -13.07 12.21
C ILE A 181 -29.45 -13.80 12.12
N GLY A 182 -29.40 -14.84 11.30
CA GLY A 182 -28.20 -15.62 11.08
C GLY A 182 -27.11 -14.82 10.36
N ASN A 183 -25.88 -15.33 10.44
CA ASN A 183 -24.68 -14.61 9.97
C ASN A 183 -24.62 -14.40 8.46
N ASN A 184 -25.49 -15.07 7.69
CA ASN A 184 -25.63 -14.87 6.26
C ASN A 184 -27.01 -14.32 5.94
N THR A 185 -27.05 -13.17 5.27
CA THR A 185 -28.27 -12.63 4.65
C THR A 185 -27.97 -12.16 3.24
N GLU A 186 -28.82 -12.52 2.28
CA GLU A 186 -28.68 -12.22 0.87
C GLU A 186 -29.94 -11.53 0.35
N ILE A 187 -29.77 -10.42 -0.36
CA ILE A 187 -30.86 -9.67 -0.98
C ILE A 187 -30.65 -9.67 -2.49
N TYR A 188 -31.68 -10.02 -3.23
CA TYR A 188 -31.66 -10.11 -4.68
C TYR A 188 -32.55 -9.03 -5.29
N PHE A 189 -32.00 -8.26 -6.22
CA PHE A 189 -32.67 -7.19 -6.97
C PHE A 189 -32.77 -7.63 -8.43
N GLY A 190 -33.89 -7.36 -9.13
CA GLY A 190 -34.11 -7.52 -10.58
C GLY A 190 -33.90 -8.90 -11.25
N ARG A 191 -32.77 -9.58 -11.04
CA ARG A 191 -32.37 -10.84 -11.69
C ARG A 191 -32.69 -12.12 -10.93
N ALA A 192 -33.38 -12.05 -9.79
CA ALA A 192 -33.77 -13.23 -9.00
C ALA A 192 -34.55 -14.29 -9.82
N SER A 193 -35.23 -13.86 -10.90
CA SER A 193 -35.96 -14.73 -11.84
C SER A 193 -35.06 -15.63 -12.71
N HIS A 194 -33.76 -15.36 -12.82
CA HIS A 194 -32.83 -16.14 -13.64
C HIS A 194 -32.37 -17.45 -12.97
N GLY A 195 -32.79 -17.68 -11.72
CA GLY A 195 -32.44 -18.86 -10.95
C GLY A 195 -31.13 -18.74 -10.19
N GLN A 196 -31.00 -19.53 -9.12
CA GLN A 196 -29.87 -19.46 -8.19
C GLN A 196 -28.52 -19.80 -8.84
N VAL A 197 -28.49 -20.79 -9.73
CA VAL A 197 -27.26 -21.23 -10.42
C VAL A 197 -26.65 -20.09 -11.24
N PHE A 198 -27.47 -19.39 -12.02
CA PHE A 198 -27.02 -18.23 -12.82
C PHE A 198 -26.40 -17.14 -11.94
N ILE A 199 -27.01 -16.87 -10.78
CA ILE A 199 -26.54 -15.84 -9.86
C ILE A 199 -25.20 -16.25 -9.21
N GLU A 200 -25.07 -17.50 -8.78
CA GLU A 200 -23.83 -18.03 -8.21
C GLU A 200 -22.67 -18.02 -9.21
N ASP A 201 -22.94 -18.40 -10.47
CA ASP A 201 -21.91 -18.39 -11.52
C ASP A 201 -21.49 -16.97 -11.90
N THR A 202 -22.45 -16.04 -11.95
CA THR A 202 -22.16 -14.61 -12.17
C THR A 202 -21.34 -14.02 -11.02
N GLU A 203 -21.66 -14.36 -9.76
CA GLU A 203 -20.86 -13.95 -8.59
C GLU A 203 -19.42 -14.45 -8.69
N LYS A 204 -19.24 -15.73 -9.02
CA LYS A 204 -17.92 -16.34 -9.18
C LYS A 204 -17.15 -15.66 -10.31
N ALA A 205 -17.80 -15.37 -11.43
CA ALA A 205 -17.19 -14.68 -12.56
C ALA A 205 -16.69 -13.27 -12.17
N GLU A 206 -17.52 -12.46 -11.50
CA GLU A 206 -17.11 -11.12 -11.01
C GLU A 206 -15.93 -11.22 -10.03
N THR A 207 -15.98 -12.17 -9.10
CA THR A 207 -14.92 -12.40 -8.12
C THR A 207 -13.61 -12.82 -8.79
N LEU A 208 -13.67 -13.73 -9.77
CA LEU A 208 -12.51 -14.19 -10.52
C LEU A 208 -11.92 -13.09 -11.40
N GLN A 209 -12.77 -12.30 -12.06
CA GLN A 209 -12.34 -11.17 -12.87
C GLN A 209 -11.54 -10.17 -12.03
N TYR A 210 -12.04 -9.79 -10.86
CA TYR A 210 -11.30 -8.91 -9.94
C TYR A 210 -9.98 -9.53 -9.49
N ARG A 211 -9.97 -10.82 -9.10
CA ARG A 211 -8.75 -11.51 -8.68
C ARG A 211 -7.69 -11.56 -9.79
N ASN A 212 -8.11 -11.78 -11.04
CA ASN A 212 -7.20 -11.80 -12.18
C ASN A 212 -6.61 -10.41 -12.45
N LEU A 213 -7.42 -9.35 -12.39
CA LEU A 213 -6.93 -7.97 -12.52
C LEU A 213 -5.93 -7.61 -11.42
N ASN A 214 -6.24 -7.96 -10.18
CA ASN A 214 -5.34 -7.71 -9.06
C ASN A 214 -4.03 -8.51 -9.18
N ALA A 215 -4.10 -9.77 -9.62
CA ALA A 215 -2.92 -10.58 -9.88
C ALA A 215 -2.04 -9.99 -10.99
N ALA A 216 -2.65 -9.50 -12.07
CA ALA A 216 -1.93 -8.83 -13.16
C ALA A 216 -1.19 -7.57 -12.66
N ALA A 217 -1.86 -6.72 -11.88
CA ALA A 217 -1.25 -5.52 -11.29
C ALA A 217 -0.08 -5.85 -10.35
N VAL A 218 -0.20 -6.92 -9.55
CA VAL A 218 0.89 -7.40 -8.69
C VAL A 218 2.07 -7.91 -9.51
N LEU A 219 1.81 -8.67 -10.58
CA LEU A 219 2.85 -9.16 -11.49
C LEU A 219 3.57 -8.01 -12.21
N GLU A 220 2.84 -6.99 -12.66
CA GLU A 220 3.43 -5.80 -13.27
C GLU A 220 4.35 -5.06 -12.29
N LYS A 221 3.90 -4.84 -11.06
CA LYS A 221 4.71 -4.23 -10.01
C LYS A 221 5.95 -5.07 -9.66
N SER A 222 5.81 -6.39 -9.65
CA SER A 222 6.92 -7.32 -9.45
C SER A 222 7.93 -7.23 -10.60
N ASN A 223 7.47 -7.19 -11.85
CA ASN A 223 8.33 -7.05 -13.02
C ASN A 223 9.10 -5.72 -12.98
N ALA A 224 8.44 -4.61 -12.66
CA ALA A 224 9.10 -3.32 -12.51
C ALA A 224 10.18 -3.34 -11.40
N THR A 225 9.94 -4.10 -10.32
CA THR A 225 10.93 -4.29 -9.25
C THR A 225 12.12 -5.12 -9.72
N LEU A 226 11.88 -6.20 -10.46
CA LEU A 226 12.93 -7.05 -11.03
C LEU A 226 13.80 -6.29 -12.03
N THR A 227 13.21 -5.48 -12.90
CA THR A 227 13.96 -4.63 -13.84
C THR A 227 14.90 -3.67 -13.11
N ARG A 228 14.43 -3.03 -12.04
CA ARG A 228 15.28 -2.16 -11.20
C ARG A 228 16.42 -2.92 -10.52
N LEU A 229 16.17 -4.15 -10.06
CA LEU A 229 17.21 -4.98 -9.46
C LEU A 229 18.28 -5.38 -10.49
N LEU A 230 17.85 -5.72 -11.71
CA LEU A 230 18.76 -6.00 -12.83
C LEU A 230 19.61 -4.77 -13.19
N GLU A 231 19.01 -3.58 -13.29
CA GLU A 231 19.74 -2.33 -13.53
C GLU A 231 20.78 -2.07 -12.42
N ASN A 232 20.41 -2.29 -11.15
CA ASN A 232 21.34 -2.15 -10.03
C ASN A 232 22.50 -3.17 -10.09
N GLU A 233 22.22 -4.42 -10.46
CA GLU A 233 23.25 -5.46 -10.61
C GLU A 233 24.26 -5.08 -11.69
N THR A 234 23.78 -4.66 -12.87
CA THR A 234 24.68 -4.19 -13.95
C THR A 234 25.53 -2.98 -13.52
N SER A 235 24.95 -2.02 -12.79
CA SER A 235 25.70 -0.88 -12.26
C SER A 235 26.75 -1.30 -11.22
N LEU A 236 26.50 -2.36 -10.44
CA LEU A 236 27.46 -2.88 -9.46
C LEU A 236 28.61 -3.62 -10.17
N GLU A 237 28.31 -4.40 -11.21
CA GLU A 237 29.33 -5.06 -12.03
C GLU A 237 30.27 -4.04 -12.67
N ASP A 238 29.73 -2.95 -13.23
CA ASP A 238 30.53 -1.85 -13.79
C ASP A 238 31.41 -1.17 -12.73
N ALA A 239 30.87 -0.94 -11.54
CA ALA A 239 31.63 -0.34 -10.43
C ALA A 239 32.76 -1.26 -9.96
N ILE A 240 32.53 -2.57 -9.91
CA ILE A 240 33.56 -3.58 -9.58
C ILE A 240 34.64 -3.60 -10.67
N ALA A 241 34.26 -3.57 -11.95
CA ALA A 241 35.21 -3.52 -13.06
C ALA A 241 36.09 -2.26 -13.01
N GLN A 242 35.49 -1.10 -12.75
CA GLN A 242 36.23 0.16 -12.55
C GLN A 242 37.16 0.08 -11.34
N SER A 243 36.68 -0.45 -10.21
CA SER A 243 37.50 -0.65 -9.01
C SER A 243 38.69 -1.57 -9.27
N ASN A 244 38.48 -2.69 -9.97
CA ASN A 244 39.54 -3.62 -10.34
C ASN A 244 40.57 -2.97 -11.29
N ALA A 245 40.13 -2.15 -12.24
CA ALA A 245 41.03 -1.41 -13.12
C ALA A 245 41.90 -0.40 -12.35
N LEU A 246 41.31 0.33 -11.39
CA LEU A 246 42.05 1.25 -10.50
C LEU A 246 43.06 0.51 -9.62
N LEU A 247 42.69 -0.67 -9.09
CA LEU A 247 43.59 -1.50 -8.30
C LEU A 247 44.78 -2.02 -9.13
N ALA A 248 44.54 -2.41 -10.39
CA ALA A 248 45.61 -2.81 -11.30
C ALA A 248 46.57 -1.66 -11.60
N ASP A 249 46.05 -0.47 -11.92
CA ASP A 249 46.87 0.73 -12.18
C ASP A 249 47.69 1.14 -10.95
N ALA A 250 47.08 1.07 -9.76
CA ALA A 250 47.78 1.31 -8.49
C ALA A 250 48.90 0.28 -8.23
N ALA A 251 48.67 -1.00 -8.56
CA ALA A 251 49.68 -2.05 -8.42
C ALA A 251 50.86 -1.85 -9.38
N ASP A 252 50.58 -1.48 -10.64
CA ASP A 252 51.61 -1.19 -11.65
C ASP A 252 52.44 0.04 -11.25
N SER A 253 51.79 1.11 -10.78
CA SER A 253 52.48 2.30 -10.27
C SER A 253 53.37 1.98 -9.06
N LEU A 254 52.94 1.08 -8.17
CA LEU A 254 53.73 0.66 -7.02
C LEU A 254 54.96 -0.14 -7.46
N ALA A 255 54.79 -1.09 -8.38
CA ALA A 255 55.89 -1.88 -8.94
C ALA A 255 56.94 -1.01 -9.66
N ALA A 256 56.48 -0.02 -10.43
CA ALA A 256 57.36 0.96 -11.07
C ALA A 256 58.14 1.80 -10.03
N GLY A 257 57.48 2.21 -8.95
CA GLY A 257 58.12 2.91 -7.83
C GLY A 257 59.18 2.05 -7.13
N GLU A 258 58.89 0.78 -6.85
CA GLU A 258 59.84 -0.16 -6.24
C GLU A 258 61.06 -0.41 -7.13
N SER A 259 60.86 -0.54 -8.45
CA SER A 259 61.94 -0.68 -9.43
C SER A 259 62.85 0.56 -9.47
N ALA A 260 62.27 1.77 -9.48
CA ALA A 260 63.03 3.01 -9.46
C ALA A 260 63.89 3.17 -8.19
N ILE A 261 63.36 2.74 -7.03
CA ILE A 261 64.12 2.72 -5.78
C ILE A 261 65.27 1.72 -5.87
N ALA A 262 65.02 0.51 -6.36
CA ALA A 262 66.07 -0.50 -6.52
C ALA A 262 67.20 0.01 -7.45
N GLU A 263 66.87 0.60 -8.60
CA GLU A 263 67.86 1.17 -9.53
C GLU A 263 68.67 2.31 -8.89
N SER A 264 68.02 3.20 -8.14
CA SER A 264 68.69 4.29 -7.42
C SER A 264 69.66 3.76 -6.34
N SER A 265 69.31 2.66 -5.67
CA SER A 265 70.15 2.04 -4.64
C SER A 265 71.39 1.36 -5.22
N ILE A 266 71.28 0.79 -6.43
CA ILE A 266 72.41 0.22 -7.18
C ILE A 266 73.35 1.35 -7.63
N LYS A 267 72.82 2.43 -8.21
CA LYS A 267 73.64 3.61 -8.58
C LYS A 267 74.36 4.19 -7.36
N LEU A 268 73.72 4.20 -6.19
CA LEU A 268 74.34 4.66 -4.94
C LEU A 268 75.48 3.74 -4.48
N SER A 269 75.30 2.42 -4.56
CA SER A 269 76.35 1.46 -4.16
C SER A 269 77.55 1.52 -5.10
N GLU A 270 77.33 1.67 -6.41
CA GLU A 270 78.38 1.90 -7.41
C GLU A 270 79.11 3.23 -7.18
N ALA A 271 78.38 4.32 -6.92
CA ALA A 271 78.97 5.61 -6.59
C ALA A 271 79.80 5.54 -5.30
N ARG A 272 79.33 4.82 -4.27
CA ARG A 272 80.07 4.57 -3.02
C ARG A 272 81.34 3.76 -3.27
N LEU A 273 81.28 2.70 -4.07
CA LEU A 273 82.44 1.89 -4.47
C LEU A 273 83.47 2.72 -5.25
N LYS A 274 83.02 3.56 -6.17
CA LYS A 274 83.89 4.45 -6.96
C LYS A 274 84.53 5.55 -6.10
N ALA A 275 83.77 6.15 -5.17
CA ALA A 275 84.29 7.14 -4.22
C ALA A 275 85.25 6.53 -3.17
N ALA A 276 84.99 5.30 -2.72
CA ALA A 276 85.89 4.56 -1.84
C ALA A 276 87.22 4.21 -2.54
N ALA A 277 87.20 3.98 -3.85
CA ALA A 277 88.40 3.79 -4.66
C ALA A 277 89.22 5.09 -4.86
N THR A 278 88.61 6.28 -4.72
CA THR A 278 89.27 7.58 -4.98
C THR A 278 89.51 8.47 -3.75
N ARG A 279 89.04 8.10 -2.55
CA ARG A 279 89.22 8.87 -1.29
C ARG A 279 88.85 10.36 -1.36
N GLU A 280 87.89 10.74 -2.19
CA GLU A 280 87.34 12.10 -2.24
C GLU A 280 85.81 12.08 -2.24
N PHE A 281 85.20 12.76 -1.27
CA PHE A 281 83.76 12.90 -1.11
C PHE A 281 83.27 14.04 -2.02
N ARG A 282 82.56 13.71 -3.11
CA ARG A 282 82.14 14.72 -4.11
C ARG A 282 80.70 15.24 -3.88
N PRO A 283 80.39 16.51 -4.24
CA PRO A 283 79.09 17.15 -4.01
C PRO A 283 77.90 16.43 -4.67
N GLU A 284 78.12 15.75 -5.80
CA GLU A 284 77.05 15.00 -6.48
C GLU A 284 76.48 13.87 -5.60
N MET A 285 77.30 13.32 -4.69
CA MET A 285 76.92 12.26 -3.77
C MET A 285 75.94 12.75 -2.69
N LEU A 286 76.06 14.02 -2.28
CA LEU A 286 75.17 14.67 -1.32
C LEU A 286 73.81 14.99 -1.96
N ALA A 287 73.81 15.51 -3.19
CA ALA A 287 72.60 15.79 -3.95
C ALA A 287 71.78 14.51 -4.20
N PHE A 288 72.44 13.40 -4.50
CA PHE A 288 71.76 12.12 -4.71
C PHE A 288 71.26 11.47 -3.40
N MET A 289 71.98 11.61 -2.28
CA MET A 289 71.51 11.17 -0.94
C MET A 289 70.25 11.93 -0.51
N LEU A 290 70.17 13.23 -0.79
CA LEU A 290 68.97 14.04 -0.53
C LEU A 290 67.78 13.60 -1.41
N LEU A 291 68.04 13.24 -2.66
CA LEU A 291 67.00 12.75 -3.59
C LEU A 291 66.48 11.37 -3.17
N LEU A 292 67.37 10.49 -2.70
CA LEU A 292 67.01 9.18 -2.13
C LEU A 292 66.21 9.33 -0.84
N ALA A 293 66.63 10.23 0.08
CA ALA A 293 65.86 10.53 1.29
C ALA A 293 64.46 11.08 0.98
N GLY A 294 64.34 11.93 -0.05
CA GLY A 294 63.05 12.42 -0.55
C GLY A 294 62.16 11.30 -1.09
N ALA A 295 62.72 10.38 -1.89
CA ALA A 295 61.99 9.23 -2.43
C ALA A 295 61.53 8.26 -1.31
N THR A 296 62.36 8.00 -0.30
CA THR A 296 61.98 7.17 0.85
C THR A 296 60.86 7.83 1.65
N ILE A 297 60.92 9.15 1.90
CA ILE A 297 59.84 9.88 2.57
C ILE A 297 58.53 9.80 1.78
N TYR A 298 58.58 9.95 0.45
CA TYR A 298 57.42 9.85 -0.44
C TYR A 298 56.74 8.47 -0.37
N VAL A 299 57.51 7.38 -0.41
CA VAL A 299 56.97 6.01 -0.27
C VAL A 299 56.42 5.74 1.12
N THR A 300 57.05 6.27 2.16
CA THR A 300 56.57 6.10 3.55
C THR A 300 55.26 6.87 3.79
N PHE A 301 55.06 7.99 3.10
CA PHE A 301 53.82 8.76 3.16
C PHE A 301 52.68 8.06 2.40
N ILE A 302 52.93 7.56 1.19
CA ILE A 302 51.91 6.85 0.39
C ILE A 302 51.47 5.54 1.08
N ARG A 303 52.39 4.78 1.70
CA ARG A 303 52.04 3.55 2.43
C ARG A 303 51.22 3.76 3.70
N ARG A 304 51.14 5.00 4.21
CA ARG A 304 50.41 5.33 5.44
C ARG A 304 48.94 5.66 5.17
N ASP A 305 48.61 6.06 3.94
CA ASP A 305 47.24 6.41 3.52
C ASP A 305 46.46 5.22 2.92
N THR A 306 47.09 4.04 2.75
CA THR A 306 46.45 2.81 2.24
C THR A 306 46.20 1.74 3.33
N LYS A 307 46.03 2.14 4.59
CA LYS A 307 45.56 1.25 5.69
C LYS A 307 44.30 1.78 6.33
#